data_AF-A0A8T8D853-F1
#
_entry.id   AF-A0A8T8D853-F1
#
_cell.length_a   1.000
_cell.length_b   1.000
_cell.length_c   1.000
_cell.angle_alpha   90.00
_cell.angle_beta   90.00
_cell.angle_gamma   90.00
#
_symmetry.space_group_name_H-M   'P 1'
#
loop_
_entity.id
_entity.type
_entity.pdbx_description
1 polymer ?
#
loop_
_entity_poly.entity_id
_entity_poly.type
_entity_poly.pdbx_seq_one_letter_code
_entity_poly.pdbx_strand_id
1 'polypeptide(L)'
;MTSQTPSQTPSQGGASPARQEGPGGPPAPTGPAAPPAPSRSGTRTGPQGGFQPGSQPPRFHLGDEVREALSRGRPVVALESTIIAHGFPYPDNLEMALAVEEEVRRAGAVPATVAILDGCLRVGLNRAELERVARSPDLPKASIRDLPVLCALGRSAATTVASTAQVAAWAGIDVFVTGGLGGVHRGWGQTLDISADLPALARLSLVVVSAGAKTVLDVAATLEYLETHGVTVLGYGTSEFPGFYLRSTGLPVDARIDSPDDAAAVLRARRALGLPGAVVVANPIPLADAVDEAEFNRWLAQAEADLAAEGVKGKAVTPFLLARLHALSGGRTVAANRALVLNNARLGAAIARSLCGLPPFPAGPGPEEPAARGRGGRPALR
;
A
#
# COMPACT_ATOMS: atom_id res chain seq x y z
N MET A 1 67.05 46.31 -5.39
CA MET A 1 66.06 46.21 -6.49
C MET A 1 64.68 46.19 -5.82
N THR A 2 64.17 47.34 -5.36
CA THR A 2 63.14 48.19 -6.02
C THR A 2 61.88 47.39 -6.42
N SER A 3 60.65 47.71 -6.04
CA SER A 3 60.04 48.74 -5.18
C SER A 3 58.50 48.58 -5.25
N GLN A 4 57.82 48.75 -4.11
CA GLN A 4 56.54 49.48 -3.91
C GLN A 4 55.17 48.97 -4.45
N THR A 5 54.29 48.71 -3.47
CA THR A 5 52.82 48.83 -3.30
C THR A 5 52.17 50.16 -3.77
N PRO A 6 50.87 50.50 -3.51
CA PRO A 6 49.55 49.81 -3.64
C PRO A 6 48.41 50.78 -4.15
N SER A 7 47.12 50.34 -4.25
CA SER A 7 45.89 51.18 -4.01
C SER A 7 44.60 50.34 -4.21
N GLN A 8 43.76 50.14 -3.19
CA GLN A 8 42.64 50.94 -2.66
C GLN A 8 41.34 51.02 -3.50
N THR A 9 40.28 50.44 -2.90
CA THR A 9 38.81 50.58 -3.04
C THR A 9 38.29 52.04 -3.04
N PRO A 10 37.07 52.37 -3.55
CA PRO A 10 35.83 52.17 -2.76
C PRO A 10 34.49 51.96 -3.52
N SER A 11 33.48 51.66 -2.69
CA SER A 11 32.03 51.49 -2.90
C SER A 11 31.28 52.65 -3.55
N GLN A 12 30.15 52.39 -4.22
CA GLN A 12 28.77 52.76 -3.81
C GLN A 12 27.76 52.67 -4.97
N GLY A 13 26.55 52.16 -4.65
CA GLY A 13 25.29 52.82 -5.01
C GLY A 13 24.69 52.62 -6.41
N GLY A 14 23.42 52.20 -6.44
CA GLY A 14 22.42 52.92 -7.24
C GLY A 14 21.64 52.15 -8.31
N ALA A 15 20.32 52.14 -8.09
CA ALA A 15 19.25 52.30 -9.08
C ALA A 15 18.75 51.08 -9.89
N SER A 16 17.47 50.80 -9.69
CA SER A 16 16.57 50.09 -10.61
C SER A 16 16.50 50.76 -11.98
N PRO A 17 16.31 50.01 -13.09
CA PRO A 17 15.79 50.58 -14.31
C PRO A 17 14.27 50.46 -14.38
N ALA A 18 13.66 51.61 -14.65
CA ALA A 18 12.26 51.80 -14.96
C ALA A 18 11.82 51.01 -16.21
N ARG A 19 10.55 50.59 -16.22
CA ARG A 19 9.85 50.06 -17.39
C ARG A 19 9.71 51.18 -18.42
N GLN A 20 10.21 50.95 -19.63
CA GLN A 20 9.85 51.72 -20.81
C GLN A 20 8.52 51.19 -21.36
N GLU A 21 7.52 52.06 -21.45
CA GLU A 21 6.29 51.84 -22.19
C GLU A 21 6.58 52.05 -23.69
N GLY A 22 6.36 51.02 -24.50
CA GLY A 22 6.36 51.07 -25.96
C GLY A 22 4.93 51.16 -26.53
N PRO A 23 4.74 51.78 -27.71
CA PRO A 23 3.42 52.17 -28.21
C PRO A 23 2.63 51.02 -28.83
N GLY A 24 1.31 51.23 -28.88
CA GLY A 24 0.24 50.28 -29.22
C GLY A 24 0.45 49.40 -30.46
N GLY A 25 0.19 48.11 -30.27
CA GLY A 25 -0.07 47.13 -31.33
C GLY A 25 -1.58 46.94 -31.58
N PRO A 26 -1.97 46.41 -32.75
CA PRO A 26 -3.34 46.42 -33.28
C PRO A 26 -4.29 45.45 -32.56
N PRO A 27 -5.62 45.64 -32.66
CA PRO A 27 -6.60 44.85 -31.91
C PRO A 27 -6.65 43.38 -32.39
N ALA A 28 -6.84 42.47 -31.43
CA ALA A 28 -6.98 41.04 -31.66
C ALA A 28 -8.27 40.68 -32.44
N PRO A 29 -8.27 39.62 -33.27
CA PRO A 29 -9.46 39.21 -34.01
C PRO A 29 -10.53 38.60 -33.09
N THR A 30 -11.78 38.93 -33.37
CA THR A 30 -12.97 38.43 -32.68
C THR A 30 -13.22 36.95 -33.00
N GLY A 31 -13.12 36.08 -31.97
CA GLY A 31 -13.52 34.68 -32.07
C GLY A 31 -15.05 34.51 -32.18
N PRO A 32 -15.54 33.38 -32.72
CA PRO A 32 -16.97 33.17 -32.94
C PRO A 32 -17.73 32.97 -31.63
N ALA A 33 -18.99 33.42 -31.62
CA ALA A 33 -19.90 33.40 -30.48
C ALA A 33 -20.15 31.97 -29.94
N ALA A 34 -20.22 31.87 -28.61
CA ALA A 34 -20.51 30.62 -27.90
C ALA A 34 -21.91 30.08 -28.26
N PRO A 35 -22.09 28.75 -28.37
CA PRO A 35 -23.39 28.15 -28.64
C PRO A 35 -24.32 28.26 -27.40
N PRO A 36 -25.65 28.31 -27.60
CA PRO A 36 -26.59 28.45 -26.50
C PRO A 36 -26.63 27.19 -25.63
N ALA A 37 -26.80 27.39 -24.32
CA ALA A 37 -26.90 26.32 -23.33
C ALA A 37 -28.11 25.40 -23.63
N PRO A 38 -27.97 24.07 -23.55
CA PRO A 38 -29.10 23.18 -23.75
C PRO A 38 -30.09 23.26 -22.57
N SER A 39 -31.36 23.44 -22.94
CA SER A 39 -32.53 23.44 -22.07
C SER A 39 -32.65 22.16 -21.26
N ARG A 40 -32.86 22.29 -19.94
CA ARG A 40 -33.19 21.17 -19.05
C ARG A 40 -34.62 20.68 -19.33
N SER A 41 -34.76 19.58 -20.06
CA SER A 41 -35.92 18.69 -19.94
C SER A 41 -35.56 17.29 -20.44
N GLY A 42 -35.77 16.27 -19.62
CA GLY A 42 -35.45 14.88 -19.97
C GLY A 42 -35.18 14.03 -18.74
N THR A 43 -36.25 13.57 -18.10
CA THR A 43 -36.24 12.53 -17.06
C THR A 43 -35.69 11.21 -17.62
N ARG A 44 -34.41 10.89 -17.34
CA ARG A 44 -33.89 9.52 -17.45
C ARG A 44 -34.04 8.82 -16.11
N THR A 45 -35.10 8.02 -16.00
CA THR A 45 -35.26 6.99 -14.97
C THR A 45 -34.33 5.82 -15.28
N GLY A 46 -33.08 5.89 -14.80
CA GLY A 46 -32.26 4.70 -14.54
C GLY A 46 -32.50 4.21 -13.11
N PRO A 47 -32.21 2.95 -12.77
CA PRO A 47 -32.43 2.43 -11.41
C PRO A 47 -31.48 3.18 -10.47
N GLN A 48 -32.03 4.16 -9.75
CA GLN A 48 -31.34 4.89 -8.70
C GLN A 48 -31.20 3.98 -7.47
N GLY A 49 -30.20 3.11 -7.49
CA GLY A 49 -29.62 2.57 -6.26
C GLY A 49 -28.69 3.61 -5.62
N GLY A 50 -29.22 4.81 -5.34
CA GLY A 50 -28.49 5.88 -4.67
C GLY A 50 -28.58 5.71 -3.16
N PHE A 51 -27.44 5.74 -2.49
CA PHE A 51 -27.33 5.71 -1.03
C PHE A 51 -28.19 6.85 -0.43
N GLN A 52 -29.16 6.51 0.43
CA GLN A 52 -30.00 7.52 1.06
C GLN A 52 -29.18 8.33 2.09
N PRO A 53 -29.28 9.66 2.13
CA PRO A 53 -28.69 10.46 3.20
C PRO A 53 -29.21 9.97 4.56
N GLY A 54 -28.31 9.49 5.43
CA GLY A 54 -28.63 8.91 6.75
C GLY A 54 -28.43 7.40 6.89
N SER A 55 -27.97 6.72 5.84
CA SER A 55 -27.50 5.33 5.87
C SER A 55 -26.42 5.09 6.93
N GLN A 56 -26.50 3.94 7.61
CA GLN A 56 -25.53 3.53 8.63
C GLN A 56 -24.08 3.54 8.10
N PRO A 57 -23.09 3.91 8.93
CA PRO A 57 -21.69 3.85 8.54
C PRO A 57 -21.30 2.43 8.11
N PRO A 58 -20.24 2.27 7.28
CA PRO A 58 -19.73 0.97 6.89
C PRO A 58 -19.50 0.09 8.13
N ARG A 59 -19.94 -1.18 8.06
CA ARG A 59 -19.72 -2.11 9.16
C ARG A 59 -18.24 -2.42 9.28
N PHE A 60 -17.68 -2.16 10.45
CA PHE A 60 -16.29 -2.45 10.79
C PHE A 60 -16.29 -3.49 11.92
N HIS A 61 -15.56 -4.58 11.75
CA HIS A 61 -15.55 -5.68 12.71
C HIS A 61 -14.12 -6.15 12.99
N LEU A 62 -13.72 -6.00 14.25
CA LEU A 62 -12.52 -6.63 14.79
C LEU A 62 -12.89 -8.05 15.26
N GLY A 63 -12.18 -9.05 14.72
CA GLY A 63 -12.24 -10.41 15.24
C GLY A 63 -11.83 -10.47 16.71
N ASP A 64 -12.37 -11.42 17.45
CA ASP A 64 -12.27 -11.44 18.92
C ASP A 64 -10.82 -11.45 19.42
N GLU A 65 -9.94 -12.26 18.80
CA GLU A 65 -8.52 -12.33 19.17
C GLU A 65 -7.80 -10.99 18.94
N VAL A 66 -8.08 -10.32 17.82
CA VAL A 66 -7.50 -9.01 17.47
C VAL A 66 -8.00 -7.93 18.43
N ARG A 67 -9.30 -7.91 18.71
CA ARG A 67 -9.92 -6.98 19.66
C ARG A 67 -9.31 -7.13 21.05
N GLU A 68 -9.18 -8.36 21.54
CA GLU A 68 -8.56 -8.64 22.83
C GLU A 68 -7.09 -8.18 22.83
N ALA A 69 -6.34 -8.52 21.78
CA ALA A 69 -4.94 -8.17 21.66
C ALA A 69 -4.72 -6.64 21.72
N LEU A 70 -5.46 -5.88 20.92
CA LEU A 70 -5.41 -4.42 20.91
C LEU A 70 -5.78 -3.83 22.28
N SER A 71 -6.84 -4.34 22.92
CA SER A 71 -7.27 -3.87 24.25
C SER A 71 -6.23 -4.10 25.35
N ARG A 72 -5.37 -5.11 25.18
CA ARG A 72 -4.30 -5.48 26.11
C ARG A 72 -2.92 -4.95 25.69
N GLY A 73 -2.84 -4.14 24.63
CA GLY A 73 -1.57 -3.65 24.09
C GLY A 73 -0.63 -4.77 23.61
N ARG A 74 -1.20 -5.90 23.19
CA ARG A 74 -0.45 -7.03 22.60
C ARG A 74 -0.12 -6.75 21.13
N PRO A 75 0.98 -7.31 20.61
CA PRO A 75 1.42 -7.12 19.23
C PRO A 75 0.40 -7.69 18.24
N VAL A 76 0.01 -6.89 17.25
CA VAL A 76 -0.87 -7.30 16.16
C VAL A 76 -0.19 -7.00 14.83
N VAL A 77 -0.31 -7.91 13.86
CA VAL A 77 0.22 -7.75 12.49
C VAL A 77 -0.93 -7.89 11.50
N ALA A 78 -1.18 -6.84 10.72
CA ALA A 78 -2.14 -6.90 9.63
C ALA A 78 -1.59 -7.75 8.46
N LEU A 79 -2.48 -8.46 7.77
CA LEU A 79 -2.18 -9.28 6.59
C LEU A 79 -3.23 -9.00 5.49
N GLU A 80 -2.84 -8.97 4.22
CA GLU A 80 -3.77 -8.74 3.11
C GLU A 80 -4.46 -10.03 2.65
N SER A 81 -5.65 -9.92 2.06
CA SER A 81 -6.37 -11.07 1.48
C SER A 81 -6.17 -11.22 -0.04
N THR A 82 -5.67 -10.21 -0.75
CA THR A 82 -5.40 -10.32 -2.21
C THR A 82 -4.40 -11.44 -2.51
N ILE A 83 -3.39 -11.62 -1.65
CA ILE A 83 -2.43 -12.72 -1.81
C ILE A 83 -3.08 -14.10 -1.66
N ILE A 84 -4.16 -14.20 -0.88
CA ILE A 84 -4.93 -15.43 -0.71
C ILE A 84 -5.82 -15.66 -1.93
N ALA A 85 -6.59 -14.65 -2.36
CA ALA A 85 -7.53 -14.82 -3.47
C ALA A 85 -6.86 -14.96 -4.84
N HIS A 86 -5.71 -14.31 -5.05
CA HIS A 86 -5.09 -14.16 -6.38
C HIS A 86 -3.59 -14.48 -6.43
N GLY A 87 -2.96 -14.77 -5.30
CA GLY A 87 -1.52 -15.06 -5.26
C GLY A 87 -1.18 -16.54 -5.54
N PHE A 88 -2.07 -17.46 -5.17
CA PHE A 88 -1.87 -18.90 -5.25
C PHE A 88 -3.17 -19.60 -5.68
N PRO A 89 -3.11 -20.77 -6.35
CA PRO A 89 -4.29 -21.58 -6.61
C PRO A 89 -4.83 -22.21 -5.31
N TYR A 90 -6.10 -22.62 -5.31
CA TYR A 90 -6.63 -23.45 -4.23
C TYR A 90 -6.18 -24.91 -4.42
N PRO A 91 -5.80 -25.65 -3.34
CA PRO A 91 -5.85 -25.28 -1.92
C PRO A 91 -4.62 -24.53 -1.37
N ASP A 92 -3.55 -24.39 -2.17
CA ASP A 92 -2.27 -23.81 -1.75
C ASP A 92 -2.42 -22.41 -1.15
N ASN A 93 -3.38 -21.62 -1.64
CA ASN A 93 -3.67 -20.29 -1.10
C ASN A 93 -4.14 -20.29 0.36
N LEU A 94 -5.00 -21.24 0.74
CA LEU A 94 -5.47 -21.40 2.10
C LEU A 94 -4.33 -21.91 2.99
N GLU A 95 -3.59 -22.91 2.52
CA GLU A 95 -2.45 -23.45 3.26
C GLU A 95 -1.40 -22.38 3.51
N MET A 96 -1.15 -21.53 2.51
CA MET A 96 -0.27 -20.39 2.64
C MET A 96 -0.78 -19.37 3.66
N ALA A 97 -2.06 -18.99 3.58
CA ALA A 97 -2.66 -18.05 4.54
C ALA A 97 -2.53 -18.56 5.98
N LEU A 98 -2.87 -19.83 6.22
CA LEU A 98 -2.76 -20.47 7.53
C LEU A 98 -1.30 -20.54 8.01
N ALA A 99 -0.36 -20.88 7.12
CA ALA A 99 1.06 -20.92 7.46
C ALA A 99 1.61 -19.54 7.84
N VAL A 100 1.17 -18.48 7.16
CA VAL A 100 1.56 -17.10 7.50
C VAL A 100 0.99 -16.69 8.84
N GLU A 101 -0.29 -16.95 9.10
CA GLU A 101 -0.89 -16.63 10.40
C GLU A 101 -0.20 -17.39 11.55
N GLU A 102 0.12 -18.68 11.34
CA GLU A 102 0.86 -19.47 12.31
C GLU A 102 2.27 -18.94 12.55
N GLU A 103 2.95 -18.47 11.49
CA GLU A 103 4.27 -17.86 11.62
C GLU A 103 4.24 -16.58 12.47
N VAL A 104 3.21 -15.74 12.27
CA VAL A 104 2.97 -14.56 13.11
C VAL A 104 2.74 -14.95 14.57
N ARG A 105 1.92 -15.98 14.83
CA ARG A 105 1.65 -16.50 16.18
C ARG A 105 2.90 -17.06 16.85
N ARG A 106 3.68 -17.87 16.13
CA ARG A 106 4.96 -18.42 16.60
C ARG A 106 5.97 -17.33 16.93
N ALA A 107 5.96 -16.25 16.17
CA ALA A 107 6.72 -15.04 16.46
C ALA A 107 6.04 -14.14 17.51
N GLY A 108 5.07 -14.63 18.28
CA GLY A 108 4.52 -13.93 19.45
C GLY A 108 3.66 -12.71 19.13
N ALA A 109 3.07 -12.63 17.94
CA ALA A 109 2.09 -11.61 17.56
C ALA A 109 0.75 -12.23 17.17
N VAL A 110 -0.31 -11.41 17.16
CA VAL A 110 -1.64 -11.83 16.70
C VAL A 110 -1.82 -11.44 15.23
N PRO A 111 -2.11 -12.40 14.33
CA PRO A 111 -2.38 -12.09 12.94
C PRO A 111 -3.76 -11.46 12.77
N ALA A 112 -3.85 -10.46 11.91
CA ALA A 112 -5.06 -9.76 11.57
C ALA A 112 -5.26 -9.73 10.05
N THR A 113 -5.66 -10.86 9.47
CA THR A 113 -6.01 -10.91 8.05
C THR A 113 -7.20 -10.00 7.77
N VAL A 114 -7.09 -9.14 6.75
CA VAL A 114 -8.11 -8.15 6.40
C VAL A 114 -8.83 -8.56 5.12
N ALA A 115 -10.16 -8.45 5.10
CA ALA A 115 -10.99 -8.60 3.91
C ALA A 115 -12.29 -7.80 4.03
N ILE A 116 -13.02 -7.67 2.91
CA ILE A 116 -14.41 -7.23 2.94
C ILE A 116 -15.29 -8.47 2.78
N LEU A 117 -16.15 -8.75 3.76
CA LEU A 117 -17.11 -9.86 3.69
C LEU A 117 -18.52 -9.29 3.90
N ASP A 118 -19.38 -9.46 2.90
CA ASP A 118 -20.77 -8.98 2.90
C ASP A 118 -20.89 -7.48 3.21
N GLY A 119 -19.98 -6.68 2.64
CA GLY A 119 -19.87 -5.23 2.88
C GLY A 119 -19.34 -4.84 4.26
N CYS A 120 -18.87 -5.80 5.06
CA CYS A 120 -18.21 -5.54 6.34
C CYS A 120 -16.70 -5.59 6.18
N LEU A 121 -16.01 -4.53 6.61
CA LEU A 121 -14.57 -4.52 6.78
C LEU A 121 -14.22 -5.39 7.98
N ARG A 122 -13.58 -6.53 7.74
CA ARG A 122 -13.17 -7.48 8.78
C ARG A 122 -11.67 -7.45 8.98
N VAL A 123 -11.27 -7.43 10.25
CA VAL A 123 -9.87 -7.39 10.68
C VAL A 123 -9.63 -8.52 11.66
N GLY A 124 -8.86 -9.52 11.26
CA GLY A 124 -8.74 -10.80 11.97
C GLY A 124 -9.83 -11.77 11.55
N LEU A 125 -9.65 -12.37 10.38
CA LEU A 125 -10.56 -13.41 9.88
C LEU A 125 -10.44 -14.69 10.71
N ASN A 126 -11.57 -15.35 10.96
CA ASN A 126 -11.54 -16.71 11.47
C ASN A 126 -11.26 -17.72 10.35
N ARG A 127 -11.07 -19.00 10.72
CA ARG A 127 -10.79 -20.08 9.77
C ARG A 127 -11.83 -20.20 8.66
N ALA A 128 -13.12 -20.15 8.98
CA ALA A 128 -14.19 -20.28 7.99
C ALA A 128 -14.21 -19.10 7.01
N GLU A 129 -13.85 -17.90 7.47
CA GLU A 129 -13.73 -16.70 6.65
C GLU A 129 -12.49 -16.74 5.76
N LEU A 130 -11.35 -17.22 6.25
CA LEU A 130 -10.17 -17.49 5.43
C LEU A 130 -10.49 -18.52 4.33
N GLU A 131 -11.16 -19.62 4.69
CA GLU A 131 -11.61 -20.62 3.73
C GLU A 131 -12.57 -20.03 2.69
N ARG A 132 -13.48 -19.14 3.09
CA ARG A 132 -14.37 -18.43 2.17
C ARG A 132 -13.60 -17.56 1.18
N VAL A 133 -12.58 -16.82 1.64
CA VAL A 133 -11.71 -16.01 0.76
C VAL A 133 -10.94 -16.93 -0.20
N ALA A 134 -10.33 -18.00 0.30
CA ALA A 134 -9.50 -18.90 -0.49
C ALA A 134 -10.29 -19.71 -1.55
N ARG A 135 -11.53 -20.09 -1.25
CA ARG A 135 -12.40 -20.84 -2.16
C ARG A 135 -13.11 -19.99 -3.21
N SER A 136 -12.97 -18.66 -3.14
CA SER A 136 -13.65 -17.72 -4.04
C SER A 136 -12.63 -17.11 -5.01
N PRO A 137 -12.20 -17.82 -6.07
CA PRO A 137 -11.19 -17.30 -7.01
C PRO A 137 -11.65 -16.03 -7.73
N ASP A 138 -12.95 -15.84 -7.89
CA ASP A 138 -13.56 -14.66 -8.51
C ASP A 138 -13.82 -13.50 -7.51
N LEU A 139 -13.38 -13.65 -6.25
CA LEU A 139 -13.51 -12.60 -5.26
C LEU A 139 -12.76 -11.35 -5.76
N PRO A 140 -13.42 -10.20 -5.98
CA PRO A 140 -12.77 -9.07 -6.60
C PRO A 140 -11.66 -8.51 -5.70
N LYS A 141 -10.59 -8.03 -6.33
CA LYS A 141 -9.56 -7.22 -5.68
C LYS A 141 -10.11 -5.83 -5.35
N ALA A 142 -9.96 -5.40 -4.10
CA ALA A 142 -10.44 -4.12 -3.58
C ALA A 142 -9.27 -3.21 -3.18
N SER A 143 -9.01 -2.18 -3.97
CA SER A 143 -8.16 -1.06 -3.61
C SER A 143 -8.98 0.03 -2.88
N ILE A 144 -8.33 1.11 -2.43
CA ILE A 144 -8.94 2.14 -1.57
C ILE A 144 -10.23 2.71 -2.18
N ARG A 145 -10.24 2.97 -3.49
CA ARG A 145 -11.42 3.52 -4.19
C ARG A 145 -12.61 2.57 -4.22
N ASP A 146 -12.37 1.27 -4.06
CA ASP A 146 -13.39 0.23 -4.14
C ASP A 146 -14.10 0.05 -2.79
N LEU A 147 -13.45 0.41 -1.67
CA LEU A 147 -13.99 0.22 -0.31
C LEU A 147 -15.39 0.81 -0.13
N PRO A 148 -15.68 2.08 -0.48
CA PRO A 148 -17.00 2.66 -0.24
C PRO A 148 -18.10 1.95 -1.02
N VAL A 149 -17.80 1.57 -2.27
CA VAL A 149 -18.75 0.88 -3.15
C VAL A 149 -19.05 -0.52 -2.62
N LEU A 150 -18.02 -1.27 -2.24
CA LEU A 150 -18.17 -2.65 -1.77
C LEU A 150 -18.91 -2.71 -0.43
N CYS A 151 -18.58 -1.80 0.50
CA CYS A 151 -19.27 -1.69 1.78
C CYS A 151 -20.73 -1.28 1.61
N ALA A 152 -21.01 -0.24 0.80
CA ALA A 152 -22.38 0.25 0.59
C ALA A 152 -23.29 -0.79 -0.10
N LEU A 153 -22.72 -1.60 -0.99
CA LEU A 153 -23.46 -2.61 -1.75
C LEU A 153 -23.47 -4.00 -1.09
N GLY A 154 -22.92 -4.16 0.11
CA GLY A 154 -22.92 -5.46 0.80
C GLY A 154 -22.08 -6.53 0.10
N ARG A 155 -21.03 -6.14 -0.64
CA ARG A 155 -20.23 -7.06 -1.47
C ARG A 155 -18.97 -7.54 -0.74
N SER A 156 -18.53 -8.74 -1.09
CA SER A 156 -17.27 -9.31 -0.59
C SER A 156 -16.12 -9.04 -1.57
N ALA A 157 -14.92 -8.85 -1.04
CA ALA A 157 -13.71 -8.58 -1.82
C ALA A 157 -12.43 -8.87 -1.02
N ALA A 158 -11.35 -9.20 -1.74
CA ALA A 158 -10.02 -9.32 -1.19
C ALA A 158 -9.31 -7.96 -1.19
N THR A 159 -8.77 -7.52 -0.06
CA THR A 159 -8.12 -6.21 0.07
C THR A 159 -6.68 -6.24 -0.44
N THR A 160 -6.26 -5.19 -1.13
CA THR A 160 -4.86 -4.99 -1.55
C THR A 160 -3.99 -4.46 -0.41
N VAL A 161 -2.70 -4.27 -0.65
CA VAL A 161 -1.78 -3.48 0.17
C VAL A 161 -2.40 -2.12 0.56
N ALA A 162 -2.83 -1.29 -0.40
CA ALA A 162 -3.45 0.02 -0.11
C ALA A 162 -4.64 -0.06 0.86
N SER A 163 -5.60 -0.94 0.57
CA SER A 163 -6.81 -1.10 1.40
C SER A 163 -6.51 -1.70 2.76
N THR A 164 -5.64 -2.71 2.80
CA THR A 164 -5.24 -3.39 4.05
C THR A 164 -4.53 -2.42 4.97
N ALA A 165 -3.58 -1.63 4.45
CA ALA A 165 -2.88 -0.60 5.21
C ALA A 165 -3.86 0.44 5.76
N GLN A 166 -4.83 0.90 4.96
CA GLN A 166 -5.83 1.87 5.40
C GLN A 166 -6.72 1.32 6.53
N VAL A 167 -7.19 0.08 6.38
CA VAL A 167 -8.05 -0.58 7.38
C VAL A 167 -7.27 -0.92 8.65
N ALA A 168 -6.00 -1.34 8.52
CA ALA A 168 -5.10 -1.56 9.66
C ALA A 168 -4.88 -0.27 10.46
N ALA A 169 -4.67 0.86 9.78
CA ALA A 169 -4.55 2.16 10.43
C ALA A 169 -5.82 2.55 11.19
N TRP A 170 -7.01 2.32 10.62
CA TRP A 170 -8.28 2.54 11.33
C TRP A 170 -8.47 1.61 12.53
N ALA A 171 -7.94 0.38 12.47
CA ALA A 171 -7.95 -0.58 13.57
C ALA A 171 -6.93 -0.26 14.67
N GLY A 172 -6.04 0.72 14.48
CA GLY A 172 -4.92 0.98 15.39
C GLY A 172 -3.82 -0.09 15.34
N ILE A 173 -3.65 -0.76 14.19
CA ILE A 173 -2.59 -1.75 13.96
C ILE A 173 -1.40 -1.05 13.28
N ASP A 174 -0.25 -1.07 13.95
CA ASP A 174 0.94 -0.32 13.53
C ASP A 174 1.84 -1.06 12.53
N VAL A 175 1.65 -2.37 12.35
CA VAL A 175 2.48 -3.20 11.45
C VAL A 175 1.63 -3.97 10.46
N PHE A 176 1.97 -3.85 9.19
CA PHE A 176 1.39 -4.59 8.08
C PHE A 176 2.47 -5.39 7.35
N VAL A 177 2.19 -6.66 7.04
CA VAL A 177 3.07 -7.54 6.27
C VAL A 177 2.42 -7.92 4.94
N THR A 178 3.21 -7.84 3.86
CA THR A 178 2.86 -8.39 2.54
C THR A 178 4.07 -9.11 1.94
N GLY A 179 3.85 -9.81 0.82
CA GLY A 179 4.97 -10.32 0.02
C GLY A 179 5.75 -9.18 -0.62
N GLY A 180 5.08 -8.33 -1.40
CA GLY A 180 5.72 -7.29 -2.19
C GLY A 180 4.74 -6.17 -2.51
N LEU A 181 5.22 -4.93 -2.51
CA LEU A 181 4.40 -3.77 -2.81
C LEU A 181 3.95 -3.77 -4.27
N GLY A 182 2.79 -3.19 -4.56
CA GLY A 182 2.56 -2.58 -5.87
C GLY A 182 3.41 -1.31 -6.03
N GLY A 183 3.52 -0.81 -7.24
CA GLY A 183 4.40 0.32 -7.53
C GLY A 183 4.10 0.94 -8.89
N VAL A 184 5.10 1.62 -9.44
CA VAL A 184 5.04 2.17 -10.79
C VAL A 184 5.23 1.03 -11.78
N HIS A 185 4.35 0.90 -12.77
CA HIS A 185 4.46 -0.13 -13.79
C HIS A 185 5.49 0.26 -14.87
N ARG A 186 6.05 -0.72 -15.56
CA ARG A 186 6.90 -0.46 -16.73
C ARG A 186 6.10 0.24 -17.82
N GLY A 187 6.73 1.21 -18.51
CA GLY A 187 6.05 2.04 -19.51
C GLY A 187 5.11 3.11 -18.93
N TRP A 188 5.25 3.44 -17.64
CA TRP A 188 4.39 4.44 -16.98
C TRP A 188 4.44 5.82 -17.63
N GLY A 189 5.55 6.20 -18.29
CA GLY A 189 5.65 7.47 -19.01
C GLY A 189 4.63 7.63 -20.14
N GLN A 190 4.02 6.53 -20.60
CA GLN A 190 2.96 6.52 -21.60
C GLN A 190 1.60 6.13 -21.01
N THR A 191 1.57 5.23 -20.02
CA THR A 191 0.33 4.64 -19.51
C THR A 191 -0.20 5.31 -18.24
N LEU A 192 0.68 5.97 -17.48
CA LEU A 192 0.44 6.47 -16.13
C LEU A 192 -0.11 5.40 -15.18
N ASP A 193 0.25 4.13 -15.40
CA ASP A 193 -0.18 3.00 -14.56
C ASP A 193 0.68 2.94 -13.28
N ILE A 194 0.15 3.51 -12.20
CA ILE A 194 0.81 3.60 -10.89
C ILE A 194 -0.13 2.98 -9.85
N SER A 195 0.39 2.04 -9.07
CA SER A 195 -0.38 1.38 -8.00
C SER A 195 -0.86 2.40 -6.96
N ALA A 196 -2.12 2.25 -6.56
CA ALA A 196 -2.71 3.00 -5.45
C ALA A 196 -2.05 2.71 -4.08
N ASP A 197 -1.18 1.69 -4.01
CA ASP A 197 -0.37 1.41 -2.82
C ASP A 197 0.52 2.61 -2.47
N LEU A 198 1.21 3.20 -3.45
CA LEU A 198 2.17 4.29 -3.20
C LEU A 198 1.52 5.55 -2.59
N PRO A 199 0.43 6.12 -3.17
CA PRO A 199 -0.24 7.25 -2.54
C PRO A 199 -0.91 6.89 -1.22
N ALA A 200 -1.28 5.62 -0.98
CA ALA A 200 -1.76 5.19 0.33
C ALA A 200 -0.65 5.25 1.37
N LEU A 201 0.50 4.68 1.05
CA LEU A 201 1.68 4.68 1.92
C LEU A 201 2.19 6.10 2.21
N ALA A 202 2.02 7.05 1.29
CA ALA A 202 2.33 8.46 1.53
C ALA A 202 1.51 9.11 2.66
N ARG A 203 0.36 8.55 3.02
CA ARG A 203 -0.58 9.14 3.99
C ARG A 203 -0.68 8.39 5.32
N LEU A 204 -0.30 7.11 5.35
CA LEU A 204 -0.55 6.22 6.48
C LEU A 204 0.70 6.06 7.35
N SER A 205 0.62 6.43 8.62
CA SER A 205 1.74 6.28 9.56
C SER A 205 1.74 4.88 10.21
N LEU A 206 2.36 3.91 9.53
CA LEU A 206 2.54 2.54 9.99
C LEU A 206 3.82 1.94 9.38
N VAL A 207 4.26 0.79 9.88
CA VAL A 207 5.34 0.01 9.26
C VAL A 207 4.75 -0.97 8.25
N VAL A 208 5.30 -1.00 7.04
CA VAL A 208 5.01 -2.05 6.04
C VAL A 208 6.25 -2.88 5.79
N VAL A 209 6.18 -4.19 6.08
CA VAL A 209 7.26 -5.13 5.76
C VAL A 209 6.95 -5.84 4.45
N SER A 210 7.90 -5.80 3.52
CA SER A 210 7.81 -6.49 2.24
C SER A 210 9.19 -6.92 1.71
N ALA A 211 9.22 -7.82 0.73
CA ALA A 211 10.43 -8.11 -0.03
C ALA A 211 10.64 -7.07 -1.15
N GLY A 212 10.44 -5.79 -0.83
CA GLY A 212 10.48 -4.68 -1.78
C GLY A 212 9.21 -4.57 -2.61
N ALA A 213 9.35 -4.19 -3.88
CA ALA A 213 8.27 -4.10 -4.87
C ALA A 213 8.30 -5.33 -5.80
N LYS A 214 7.14 -5.76 -6.29
CA LYS A 214 7.05 -6.91 -7.21
C LYS A 214 7.96 -6.66 -8.43
N THR A 215 8.83 -7.61 -8.77
CA THR A 215 9.85 -7.47 -9.83
C THR A 215 9.30 -7.24 -11.23
N VAL A 216 7.99 -7.39 -11.44
CA VAL A 216 7.28 -7.06 -12.69
C VAL A 216 7.05 -5.54 -12.87
N LEU A 217 7.44 -4.73 -11.88
CA LEU A 217 7.27 -3.29 -11.84
C LEU A 217 8.56 -2.56 -12.23
N ASP A 218 8.43 -1.25 -12.47
CA ASP A 218 9.56 -0.34 -12.55
C ASP A 218 10.00 0.04 -11.12
N VAL A 219 11.00 -0.66 -10.61
CA VAL A 219 11.46 -0.49 -9.22
C VAL A 219 12.13 0.87 -9.02
N ALA A 220 12.89 1.34 -10.00
CA ALA A 220 13.54 2.66 -9.95
C ALA A 220 12.49 3.76 -9.85
N ALA A 221 11.50 3.78 -10.76
CA ALA A 221 10.42 4.76 -10.71
C ALA A 221 9.55 4.61 -9.44
N THR A 222 9.44 3.40 -8.88
CA THR A 222 8.75 3.18 -7.60
C THR A 222 9.49 3.85 -6.44
N LEU A 223 10.81 3.72 -6.36
CA LEU A 223 11.62 4.38 -5.33
C LEU A 223 11.57 5.91 -5.45
N GLU A 224 11.69 6.44 -6.66
CA GLU A 224 11.55 7.88 -6.95
C GLU A 224 10.19 8.43 -6.49
N TYR A 225 9.11 7.67 -6.73
CA TYR A 225 7.78 8.05 -6.25
C TYR A 225 7.71 8.08 -4.73
N LEU A 226 8.25 7.06 -4.06
CA LEU A 226 8.27 6.97 -2.59
C LEU A 226 9.06 8.12 -1.98
N GLU A 227 10.25 8.41 -2.53
CA GLU A 227 11.08 9.56 -2.15
C GLU A 227 10.31 10.87 -2.29
N THR A 228 9.72 11.11 -3.48
CA THR A 228 8.95 12.33 -3.77
C THR A 228 7.82 12.56 -2.76
N HIS A 229 7.21 11.49 -2.26
CA HIS A 229 6.10 11.54 -1.31
C HIS A 229 6.53 11.36 0.15
N GLY A 230 7.84 11.38 0.43
CA GLY A 230 8.40 11.32 1.77
C GLY A 230 8.20 9.99 2.49
N VAL A 231 7.90 8.89 1.78
CA VAL A 231 7.80 7.56 2.39
C VAL A 231 9.21 7.05 2.66
N THR A 232 9.51 6.69 3.91
CA THR A 232 10.85 6.21 4.28
C THR A 232 10.99 4.73 3.89
N VAL A 233 12.09 4.39 3.21
CA VAL A 233 12.44 3.03 2.81
C VAL A 233 13.69 2.58 3.55
N LEU A 234 13.53 1.60 4.44
CA LEU A 234 14.61 0.99 5.21
C LEU A 234 14.95 -0.39 4.66
N GLY A 235 16.22 -0.73 4.55
CA GLY A 235 16.68 -2.09 4.21
C GLY A 235 17.02 -2.88 5.47
N TYR A 236 16.42 -4.05 5.66
CA TYR A 236 16.71 -4.92 6.81
C TYR A 236 17.93 -5.80 6.52
N GLY A 237 19.05 -5.52 7.19
CA GLY A 237 20.34 -6.19 6.98
C GLY A 237 20.97 -5.92 5.60
N THR A 238 20.50 -4.89 4.89
CA THR A 238 20.92 -4.56 3.52
C THR A 238 20.88 -3.06 3.28
N SER A 239 21.73 -2.56 2.38
CA SER A 239 21.72 -1.18 1.89
C SER A 239 21.08 -1.06 0.49
N GLU A 240 20.58 -2.16 -0.05
CA GLU A 240 19.98 -2.25 -1.38
C GLU A 240 18.53 -2.73 -1.27
N PHE A 241 17.68 -2.18 -2.13
CA PHE A 241 16.27 -2.52 -2.21
C PHE A 241 16.11 -3.91 -2.87
N PRO A 242 15.41 -4.85 -2.22
CA PRO A 242 15.17 -6.18 -2.78
C PRO A 242 14.14 -6.14 -3.91
N GLY A 243 14.32 -7.02 -4.89
CA GLY A 243 13.47 -7.14 -6.06
C GLY A 243 12.51 -8.32 -5.94
N PHE A 244 11.79 -8.45 -4.83
CA PHE A 244 10.82 -9.51 -4.54
C PHE A 244 11.44 -10.92 -4.60
N TYR A 245 11.49 -11.56 -5.78
CA TYR A 245 12.19 -12.83 -5.98
C TYR A 245 13.71 -12.71 -5.95
N LEU A 246 14.22 -11.50 -6.22
CA LEU A 246 15.64 -11.18 -6.22
C LEU A 246 16.02 -10.57 -4.87
N ARG A 247 17.19 -10.96 -4.35
CA ARG A 247 17.69 -10.38 -3.08
C ARG A 247 18.04 -8.91 -3.17
N SER A 248 18.40 -8.43 -4.36
CA SER A 248 18.78 -7.04 -4.61
C SER A 248 18.36 -6.64 -6.02
N THR A 249 18.09 -5.34 -6.20
CA THR A 249 17.99 -4.69 -7.52
C THR A 249 19.16 -3.76 -7.82
N GLY A 250 20.17 -3.69 -6.94
CA GLY A 250 21.28 -2.72 -6.99
C GLY A 250 20.86 -1.26 -6.73
N LEU A 251 19.59 -1.01 -6.41
CA LEU A 251 19.08 0.33 -6.09
C LEU A 251 19.20 0.56 -4.58
N PRO A 252 19.61 1.75 -4.12
CA PRO A 252 19.79 2.01 -2.71
C PRO A 252 18.44 2.12 -1.96
N VAL A 253 18.47 1.83 -0.66
CA VAL A 253 17.44 2.25 0.30
C VAL A 253 17.88 3.54 1.00
N ASP A 254 16.98 4.21 1.72
CA ASP A 254 17.32 5.44 2.45
C ASP A 254 18.30 5.17 3.60
N ALA A 255 18.09 4.06 4.31
CA ALA A 255 18.95 3.62 5.40
C ALA A 255 18.90 2.11 5.61
N ARG A 256 20.03 1.53 6.00
CA ARG A 256 20.10 0.16 6.50
C ARG A 256 19.74 0.15 8.00
N ILE A 257 18.94 -0.84 8.39
CA ILE A 257 18.68 -1.19 9.79
C ILE A 257 19.06 -2.65 10.02
N ASP A 258 19.42 -3.01 11.25
CA ASP A 258 19.88 -4.37 11.58
C ASP A 258 19.06 -5.03 12.70
N SER A 259 18.09 -4.31 13.27
CA SER A 259 17.18 -4.84 14.30
C SER A 259 15.72 -4.41 14.10
N PRO A 260 14.75 -5.19 14.63
CA PRO A 260 13.34 -4.77 14.67
C PRO A 260 13.11 -3.49 15.49
N ASP A 261 13.95 -3.24 16.50
CA ASP A 261 13.87 -2.05 17.35
C ASP A 261 14.21 -0.77 16.57
N ASP A 262 15.10 -0.84 15.57
CA ASP A 262 15.41 0.28 14.69
C ASP A 262 14.18 0.72 13.88
N ALA A 263 13.43 -0.23 13.31
CA ALA A 263 12.20 0.08 12.57
C ALA A 263 11.15 0.73 13.49
N ALA A 264 11.01 0.21 14.72
CA ALA A 264 10.13 0.80 15.71
C ALA A 264 10.57 2.23 16.10
N ALA A 265 11.87 2.47 16.27
CA ALA A 265 12.43 3.79 16.58
C ALA A 265 12.19 4.80 15.44
N VAL A 266 12.34 4.39 14.19
CA VAL A 266 12.07 5.26 13.02
C VAL A 266 10.59 5.62 12.94
N LEU A 267 9.66 4.66 13.13
CA LEU A 267 8.23 4.97 13.17
C LEU A 267 7.90 5.97 14.30
N ARG A 268 8.48 5.78 15.49
CA ARG A 268 8.30 6.68 16.63
C ARG A 268 8.80 8.09 16.33
N ALA A 269 10.01 8.22 15.79
CA ALA A 269 10.59 9.51 15.42
C ALA A 269 9.73 10.22 14.37
N ARG A 270 9.28 9.49 13.34
CA ARG A 270 8.38 10.02 12.31
C ARG A 270 7.09 10.58 12.89
N ARG A 271 6.44 9.83 13.79
CA ARG A 271 5.23 10.27 14.48
C ARG A 271 5.47 11.48 15.39
N ALA A 272 6.56 11.48 16.14
CA ALA A 272 6.93 12.60 17.01
C ALA A 272 7.18 13.91 16.23
N LEU A 273 7.67 13.81 14.99
CA LEU A 273 7.83 14.94 14.06
C LEU A 273 6.51 15.37 13.39
N GLY A 274 5.41 14.64 13.61
CA GLY A 274 4.12 14.91 12.97
C GLY A 274 4.11 14.64 11.46
N LEU A 275 5.04 13.82 10.96
CA LEU A 275 5.17 13.56 9.52
C LEU A 275 4.19 12.46 9.07
N PRO A 276 3.37 12.71 8.03
CA PRO A 276 2.51 11.68 7.46
C PRO A 276 3.34 10.64 6.72
N GLY A 277 2.75 9.48 6.43
CA GLY A 277 3.33 8.45 5.56
C GLY A 277 4.01 7.30 6.28
N ALA A 278 4.28 6.22 5.54
CA ALA A 278 4.69 4.94 6.07
C ALA A 278 6.20 4.83 6.23
N VAL A 279 6.61 3.83 7.00
CA VAL A 279 7.97 3.30 7.01
C VAL A 279 7.94 1.94 6.32
N VAL A 280 8.48 1.86 5.11
CA VAL A 280 8.65 0.60 4.38
C VAL A 280 9.92 -0.07 4.86
N VAL A 281 9.83 -1.31 5.34
CA VAL A 281 10.97 -2.15 5.69
C VAL A 281 11.12 -3.21 4.62
N ALA A 282 12.11 -3.00 3.75
CA ALA A 282 12.46 -3.89 2.67
C ALA A 282 13.34 -5.04 3.20
N ASN A 283 12.79 -6.24 3.21
CA ASN A 283 13.38 -7.45 3.78
C ASN A 283 13.70 -8.45 2.67
N PRO A 284 14.99 -8.63 2.31
CA PRO A 284 15.37 -9.56 1.24
C PRO A 284 14.85 -10.98 1.48
N ILE A 285 14.47 -11.65 0.39
CA ILE A 285 14.19 -13.08 0.40
C ILE A 285 15.39 -13.87 0.98
N PRO A 286 15.18 -14.96 1.75
CA PRO A 286 16.28 -15.78 2.23
C PRO A 286 17.16 -16.27 1.07
N LEU A 287 18.46 -16.38 1.31
CA LEU A 287 19.44 -16.67 0.26
C LEU A 287 19.18 -17.99 -0.45
N ALA A 288 18.77 -19.02 0.29
CA ALA A 288 18.47 -20.35 -0.26
C ALA A 288 17.22 -20.37 -1.15
N ASP A 289 16.34 -19.38 -1.03
CA ASP A 289 15.06 -19.31 -1.74
C ASP A 289 15.07 -18.26 -2.87
N ALA A 290 16.17 -17.53 -3.02
CA ALA A 290 16.32 -16.49 -4.02
C ALA A 290 16.36 -17.06 -5.44
N VAL A 291 15.76 -16.35 -6.38
CA VAL A 291 15.81 -16.70 -7.81
C VAL A 291 17.05 -16.04 -8.43
N ASP A 292 17.73 -16.77 -9.32
CA ASP A 292 18.81 -16.19 -10.13
C ASP A 292 18.28 -15.09 -11.05
N GLU A 293 18.98 -13.95 -11.08
CA GLU A 293 18.54 -12.78 -11.82
C GLU A 293 18.48 -13.02 -13.33
N ALA A 294 19.47 -13.72 -13.89
CA ALA A 294 19.50 -14.00 -15.32
C ALA A 294 18.38 -14.98 -15.71
N GLU A 295 18.07 -15.96 -14.87
CA GLU A 295 16.90 -16.83 -15.06
C GLU A 295 15.59 -16.06 -14.99
N PHE A 296 15.42 -15.23 -13.95
CA PHE A 296 14.21 -14.44 -13.76
C PHE A 296 13.95 -13.51 -14.95
N ASN A 297 14.98 -12.80 -15.40
CA ASN A 297 14.87 -11.86 -16.52
C ASN A 297 14.47 -12.55 -17.83
N ARG A 298 14.88 -13.81 -18.06
CA ARG A 298 14.40 -14.59 -19.21
C ARG A 298 12.90 -14.90 -19.12
N TRP A 299 12.39 -15.31 -17.96
CA TRP A 299 10.95 -15.56 -17.82
C TRP A 299 10.15 -14.28 -17.90
N LEU A 300 10.66 -13.18 -17.32
CA LEU A 300 9.99 -11.90 -17.36
C LEU A 300 9.86 -11.38 -18.80
N ALA A 301 10.94 -11.43 -19.58
CA ALA A 301 10.90 -11.02 -20.99
C ALA A 301 9.86 -11.81 -21.79
N GLN A 302 9.78 -13.14 -21.57
CA GLN A 302 8.76 -13.97 -22.20
C GLN A 302 7.34 -13.61 -21.71
N ALA A 303 7.15 -13.40 -20.40
CA ALA A 303 5.85 -13.04 -19.84
C ALA A 303 5.36 -11.67 -20.34
N GLU A 304 6.26 -10.71 -20.55
CA GLU A 304 5.94 -9.39 -21.13
C GLU A 304 5.57 -9.51 -22.62
N ALA A 305 6.25 -10.37 -23.38
CA ALA A 305 5.87 -10.66 -24.76
C ALA A 305 4.47 -11.29 -24.85
N ASP A 306 4.16 -12.24 -23.95
CA ASP A 306 2.86 -12.90 -23.87
C ASP A 306 1.75 -11.90 -23.46
N LEU A 307 2.02 -11.01 -22.50
CA LEU A 307 1.10 -9.94 -22.08
C LEU A 307 0.74 -9.01 -23.25
N ALA A 308 1.74 -8.63 -24.04
CA ALA A 308 1.55 -7.77 -25.21
C ALA A 308 0.74 -8.47 -26.31
N ALA A 309 1.02 -9.75 -26.58
CA ALA A 309 0.28 -10.54 -27.55
C ALA A 309 -1.21 -10.71 -27.17
N GLU A 310 -1.51 -10.85 -25.88
CA GLU A 310 -2.88 -10.98 -25.37
C GLU A 310 -3.58 -9.63 -25.12
N GLY A 311 -2.87 -8.50 -25.21
CA GLY A 311 -3.44 -7.16 -25.05
C GLY A 311 -3.97 -6.85 -23.65
N VAL A 312 -3.42 -7.50 -22.62
CA VAL A 312 -3.85 -7.35 -21.21
C VAL A 312 -3.43 -5.98 -20.66
N LYS A 313 -4.36 -5.27 -19.98
CA LYS A 313 -4.15 -3.90 -19.50
C LYS A 313 -4.73 -3.65 -18.10
N GLY A 314 -4.24 -2.60 -17.43
CA GLY A 314 -4.72 -2.12 -16.14
C GLY A 314 -4.63 -3.19 -15.04
N LYS A 315 -5.70 -3.32 -14.24
CA LYS A 315 -5.72 -4.20 -13.04
C LYS A 315 -5.41 -5.69 -13.30
N ALA A 316 -5.49 -6.14 -14.56
CA ALA A 316 -5.22 -7.51 -14.96
C ALA A 316 -3.73 -7.78 -15.24
N VAL A 317 -2.89 -6.75 -15.39
CA VAL A 317 -1.46 -6.89 -15.77
C VAL A 317 -0.67 -7.67 -14.72
N THR A 318 -0.71 -7.26 -13.45
CA THR A 318 0.08 -7.95 -12.40
C THR A 318 -0.34 -9.41 -12.20
N PRO A 319 -1.65 -9.74 -12.06
CA PRO A 319 -2.07 -11.14 -11.97
C PRO A 319 -1.63 -11.98 -13.17
N PHE A 320 -1.74 -11.44 -14.38
CA PHE A 320 -1.30 -12.12 -15.60
C PHE A 320 0.20 -12.42 -15.57
N LEU A 321 1.03 -11.40 -15.33
CA LEU A 321 2.49 -11.56 -15.31
C LEU A 321 2.94 -12.56 -14.24
N LEU A 322 2.36 -12.51 -13.04
CA LEU A 322 2.69 -13.46 -11.98
C LEU A 322 2.27 -14.89 -12.35
N ALA A 323 1.05 -15.09 -12.84
CA ALA A 323 0.59 -16.40 -13.32
C ALA A 323 1.52 -16.95 -14.41
N ARG A 324 1.95 -16.09 -15.35
CA ARG A 324 2.85 -16.51 -16.42
C ARG A 324 4.26 -16.84 -15.93
N LEU A 325 4.80 -16.06 -14.99
CA LEU A 325 6.07 -16.35 -14.32
C LEU A 325 6.02 -17.65 -13.51
N HIS A 326 4.91 -17.97 -12.85
CA HIS A 326 4.73 -19.25 -12.17
C HIS A 326 4.82 -20.44 -13.14
N ALA A 327 4.16 -20.33 -14.30
CA ALA A 327 4.22 -21.36 -15.33
C ALA A 327 5.63 -21.50 -15.94
N LEU A 328 6.27 -20.39 -16.32
CA LEU A 328 7.58 -20.38 -16.96
C LEU A 328 8.71 -20.85 -16.04
N SER A 329 8.60 -20.58 -14.74
CA SER A 329 9.62 -20.96 -13.75
C SER A 329 9.54 -22.42 -13.30
N GLY A 330 8.48 -23.15 -13.68
CA GLY A 330 8.23 -24.51 -13.20
C GLY A 330 7.91 -24.56 -11.69
N GLY A 331 7.24 -23.53 -11.17
CA GLY A 331 6.85 -23.44 -9.75
C GLY A 331 7.91 -22.83 -8.82
N ARG A 332 9.12 -22.51 -9.30
CA ARG A 332 10.18 -21.87 -8.48
C ARG A 332 9.74 -20.52 -7.92
N THR A 333 9.03 -19.70 -8.69
CA THR A 333 8.51 -18.42 -8.18
C THR A 333 7.40 -18.60 -7.14
N VAL A 334 6.67 -19.72 -7.14
CA VAL A 334 5.69 -20.04 -6.08
C VAL A 334 6.42 -20.33 -4.77
N ALA A 335 7.45 -21.17 -4.82
CA ALA A 335 8.27 -21.53 -3.66
C ALA A 335 8.97 -20.29 -3.07
N ALA A 336 9.58 -19.47 -3.92
CA ALA A 336 10.21 -18.22 -3.52
C ALA A 336 9.20 -17.24 -2.89
N ASN A 337 8.01 -17.10 -3.48
CA ASN A 337 6.94 -16.25 -2.92
C ASN A 337 6.50 -16.75 -1.52
N ARG A 338 6.38 -18.06 -1.34
CA ARG A 338 6.08 -18.65 -0.03
C ARG A 338 7.17 -18.31 1.00
N ALA A 339 8.44 -18.50 0.63
CA ALA A 339 9.57 -18.25 1.53
C ALA A 339 9.67 -16.78 1.95
N LEU A 340 9.56 -15.83 1.00
CA LEU A 340 9.66 -14.41 1.30
C LEU A 340 8.50 -13.91 2.18
N VAL A 341 7.27 -14.39 1.97
CA VAL A 341 6.11 -13.93 2.78
C VAL A 341 6.24 -14.43 4.21
N LEU A 342 6.66 -15.69 4.41
CA LEU A 342 6.93 -16.23 5.75
C LEU A 342 8.09 -15.49 6.43
N ASN A 343 9.13 -15.12 5.68
CA ASN A 343 10.23 -14.30 6.18
C ASN A 343 9.75 -12.92 6.63
N ASN A 344 8.90 -12.26 5.83
CA ASN A 344 8.31 -10.97 6.18
C ASN A 344 7.39 -11.06 7.39
N ALA A 345 6.62 -12.15 7.52
CA ALA A 345 5.74 -12.38 8.66
C ALA A 345 6.52 -12.47 9.98
N ARG A 346 7.66 -13.17 9.98
CA ARG A 346 8.58 -13.24 11.14
C ARG A 346 9.08 -11.87 11.54
N LEU A 347 9.59 -11.10 10.57
CA LEU A 347 10.14 -9.78 10.83
C LEU A 347 9.04 -8.80 11.29
N GLY A 348 7.88 -8.79 10.63
CA GLY A 348 6.76 -7.94 11.01
C GLY A 348 6.25 -8.23 12.41
N ALA A 349 6.15 -9.50 12.80
CA ALA A 349 5.81 -9.86 14.18
C ALA A 349 6.86 -9.37 15.19
N ALA A 350 8.15 -9.48 14.85
CA ALA A 350 9.22 -8.95 15.70
C ALA A 350 9.13 -7.42 15.87
N ILE A 351 8.90 -6.68 14.79
CA ILE A 351 8.71 -5.21 14.84
C ILE A 351 7.46 -4.85 15.65
N ALA A 352 6.37 -5.59 15.49
CA ALA A 352 5.14 -5.37 16.26
C ALA A 352 5.38 -5.54 17.76
N ARG A 353 6.19 -6.52 18.18
CA ARG A 353 6.60 -6.66 19.59
C ARG A 353 7.41 -5.46 20.07
N SER A 354 8.34 -4.96 19.27
CA SER A 354 9.13 -3.77 19.58
C SER A 354 8.30 -2.48 19.70
N LEU A 355 7.08 -2.46 19.15
CA LEU A 355 6.13 -1.35 19.27
C LEU A 355 5.18 -1.47 20.48
N CYS A 356 5.10 -2.64 21.12
CA CYS A 356 4.19 -2.85 22.26
C CYS A 356 4.64 -2.10 23.52
N GLY A 357 3.67 -1.70 24.34
CA GLY A 357 3.92 -0.95 25.59
C GLY A 357 4.09 0.57 25.40
N LEU A 358 3.79 1.09 24.21
CA LEU A 358 3.84 2.52 23.93
C LEU A 358 2.44 3.14 23.93
N PRO A 359 2.31 4.42 24.32
CA PRO A 359 1.04 5.13 24.17
C PRO A 359 0.64 5.18 22.69
N PRO A 360 -0.64 4.91 22.36
CA PRO A 360 -1.12 5.02 20.99
C PRO A 360 -0.95 6.46 20.51
N PHE A 361 -0.46 6.63 19.28
CA PHE A 361 -0.56 7.93 18.62
C PHE A 361 -2.04 8.18 18.30
N PRO A 362 -2.56 9.41 18.44
CA PRO A 362 -3.97 9.69 18.16
C PRO A 362 -4.29 9.24 16.73
N ALA A 363 -5.16 8.22 16.62
CA ALA A 363 -5.65 7.77 15.33
C ALA A 363 -6.39 8.93 14.66
N GLY A 364 -6.18 9.10 13.35
CA GLY A 364 -7.06 9.95 12.55
C GLY A 364 -8.50 9.43 12.59
N PRO A 365 -9.52 10.25 12.26
CA PRO A 365 -10.92 9.85 12.34
C PRO A 365 -11.20 8.63 11.44
N GLY A 366 -11.42 7.47 12.05
CA GLY A 366 -11.86 6.23 11.39
C GLY A 366 -13.33 5.93 11.69
N PRO A 367 -13.96 4.99 10.96
CA PRO A 367 -15.33 4.54 11.27
C PRO A 367 -15.36 3.81 12.61
N GLU A 368 -16.20 4.29 13.55
CA GLU A 368 -16.36 3.67 14.86
C GLU A 368 -17.09 2.32 14.76
N GLU A 369 -16.64 1.33 15.54
CA GLU A 369 -17.38 0.08 15.71
C GLU A 369 -18.71 0.38 16.42
N PRO A 370 -19.87 -0.09 15.92
CA PRO A 370 -21.13 0.13 16.60
C PRO A 370 -21.07 -0.45 18.02
N ALA A 371 -21.21 0.39 19.03
CA ALA A 371 -21.25 -0.05 20.42
C ALA A 371 -22.25 -1.21 20.58
N ALA A 372 -21.78 -2.32 21.16
CA ALA A 372 -22.64 -3.45 21.49
C ALA A 372 -23.79 -2.93 22.35
N ARG A 373 -25.00 -2.86 21.77
CA ARG A 373 -26.19 -2.43 22.51
C ARG A 373 -26.46 -3.46 23.60
N GLY A 374 -25.95 -3.18 24.79
CA GLY A 374 -26.37 -3.86 26.00
C GLY A 374 -27.89 -3.77 26.09
N ARG A 375 -28.52 -4.90 26.42
CA ARG A 375 -29.94 -4.96 26.79
C ARG A 375 -30.13 -4.20 28.11
N GLY A 376 -30.14 -2.87 28.05
CA GLY A 376 -30.42 -1.96 29.16
C GLY A 376 -31.86 -1.47 29.07
N GLY A 377 -32.59 -1.59 30.18
CA GLY A 377 -34.05 -1.51 30.25
C GLY A 377 -34.67 -0.20 29.77
N ARG A 378 -35.92 -0.32 29.30
CA ARG A 378 -36.82 0.81 29.08
C ARG A 378 -37.04 1.55 30.40
N PRO A 379 -36.89 2.89 30.46
CA PRO A 379 -37.52 3.65 31.51
C PRO A 379 -39.01 3.74 31.22
N ALA A 380 -39.83 3.37 32.20
CA ALA A 380 -41.25 3.66 32.22
C ALA A 380 -41.44 5.19 32.29
N LEU A 381 -42.11 5.74 31.29
CA LEU A 381 -42.66 7.10 31.36
C LEU A 381 -44.08 7.00 31.95
N ARG A 382 -44.35 7.94 32.86
CA ARG A 382 -45.60 8.12 33.61
C ARG A 382 -46.80 8.37 32.72
#